data_AF-A0A9X1T3B9-F1
#
_entry.id   AF-A0A9X1T3B9-F1
#
_cell.length_a   1.000
_cell.length_b   1.000
_cell.length_c   1.000
_cell.angle_alpha   90.00
_cell.angle_beta   90.00
_cell.angle_gamma   90.00
#
_symmetry.space_group_name_H-M   'P 1'
#
loop_
_entity.id
_entity.type
_entity.pdbx_description
1 polymer ?
#
loop_
_entity_poly.entity_id
_entity_poly.type
_entity_poly.pdbx_seq_one_letter_code
_entity_poly.pdbx_strand_id
1 'polypeptide(L)' 'MMETSDHLRVQYDFRSGTCLLQCRNRSHVLAERFNTKESAEAAAVQFARKNWDYSDPQSDTQH' A
#
# COMPACT_ATOMS: atom_id res chain seq x y z
N MET A 1 -19.57 10.85 10.65
CA MET A 1 -18.79 10.94 9.40
C MET A 1 -17.81 9.81 9.43
N MET A 2 -17.81 8.94 8.42
CA MET A 2 -17.09 7.67 8.42
C MET A 2 -15.61 7.89 8.70
N GLU A 3 -15.13 7.29 9.79
CA GLU A 3 -13.72 7.13 10.13
C GLU A 3 -13.05 6.43 8.94
N THR A 4 -12.37 7.19 8.10
CA THR A 4 -11.48 6.61 7.10
C THR A 4 -10.35 6.00 7.88
N SER A 5 -10.51 4.72 8.21
CA SER A 5 -9.49 3.92 8.86
C SER A 5 -8.16 4.25 8.19
N ASP A 6 -7.14 4.51 8.99
CA ASP A 6 -5.79 4.88 8.55
C ASP A 6 -5.07 3.74 7.81
N HIS A 7 -5.84 2.87 7.16
CA HIS A 7 -5.43 1.61 6.59
C HIS A 7 -4.95 1.86 5.17
N LEU A 8 -3.77 1.33 4.87
CA LEU A 8 -3.24 1.35 3.53
C LEU A 8 -4.07 0.41 2.64
N ARG A 9 -4.73 0.98 1.64
CA ARG A 9 -5.44 0.22 0.61
C ARG A 9 -4.53 0.04 -0.60
N VAL A 10 -4.29 -1.20 -0.97
CA VAL A 10 -3.48 -1.56 -2.14
C VAL A 10 -4.36 -2.23 -3.19
N GLN A 11 -4.27 -1.74 -4.42
CA GLN A 11 -4.99 -2.26 -5.58
C GLN A 11 -3.98 -2.59 -6.68
N TYR A 12 -3.80 -3.88 -6.93
CA TYR A 12 -2.93 -4.37 -8.00
C TYR A 12 -3.74 -4.66 -9.27
N ASP A 13 -3.30 -4.11 -10.39
CA ASP A 13 -3.84 -4.41 -11.71
C ASP A 13 -2.92 -5.40 -12.44
N PHE A 14 -3.34 -6.66 -12.53
CA PHE A 14 -2.55 -7.71 -13.16
C PHE A 14 -2.36 -7.54 -14.67
N ARG A 15 -3.24 -6.77 -15.33
CA ARG A 15 -3.20 -6.57 -16.79
C ARG A 15 -2.07 -5.63 -17.18
N SER A 16 -1.86 -4.58 -16.39
CA SER A 16 -0.80 -3.58 -16.59
C SER A 16 0.44 -3.81 -15.73
N GLY A 17 0.32 -4.64 -14.69
CA GLY A 17 1.34 -4.86 -13.67
C GLY A 17 1.48 -3.69 -12.70
N THR A 18 0.56 -2.71 -12.72
CA THR A 18 0.67 -1.51 -11.89
C THR A 18 0.01 -1.70 -10.53
N CYS A 19 0.44 -0.89 -9.55
CA CYS A 19 -0.06 -0.95 -8.19
C CYS A 19 -0.49 0.44 -7.72
N LEU A 20 -1.78 0.61 -7.44
CA LEU A 20 -2.35 1.81 -6.84
C LEU A 20 -2.43 1.63 -5.32
N LEU A 21 -1.84 2.56 -4.60
CA LEU A 21 -1.84 2.58 -3.15
C LEU A 21 -2.48 3.87 -2.63
N GLN A 22 -3.36 3.74 -1.65
CA GLN A 22 -4.16 4.82 -1.10
C GLN A 22 -4.16 4.73 0.43
N CYS A 23 -3.87 5.84 1.09
CA CYS A 23 -3.88 5.96 2.55
C CYS A 23 -4.40 7.35 2.93
N ARG A 24 -5.44 7.44 3.75
CA ARG A 24 -6.13 8.71 4.08
C ARG A 24 -6.51 9.48 2.80
N ASN A 25 -6.00 10.70 2.64
CA ASN A 25 -6.19 11.55 1.47
C ASN A 25 -5.04 11.48 0.45
N ARG A 26 -4.13 10.51 0.59
CA ARG A 26 -3.00 10.32 -0.31
C ARG A 26 -3.25 9.12 -1.20
N SER A 27 -2.95 9.26 -2.49
CA SER A 27 -2.96 8.16 -3.44
C SER A 27 -1.74 8.27 -4.33
N HIS A 28 -1.16 7.13 -4.68
CA HIS A 28 0.00 7.08 -5.55
C HIS A 28 -0.01 5.76 -6.33
N VAL A 29 0.44 5.83 -7.59
CA VAL A 29 0.59 4.66 -8.45
C VAL A 29 2.07 4.34 -8.53
N LEU A 30 2.45 3.12 -8.16
CA LEU A 30 3.79 2.62 -8.40
C LEU A 30 3.96 2.43 -9.90
N ALA A 31 4.95 3.14 -10.46
CA ALA A 31 5.31 3.05 -11.88
C ALA A 31 6.01 1.73 -12.22
N GLU A 32 6.48 0.99 -11.21
CA GLU A 32 7.07 -0.33 -11.38
C GLU A 32 6.02 -1.36 -11.81
N ARG A 33 6.43 -2.28 -12.69
CA ARG A 33 5.60 -3.42 -13.09
C ARG A 33 5.88 -4.60 -12.18
N PHE A 34 4.88 -4.98 -11.41
CA PHE A 34 4.92 -6.16 -10.56
C PHE A 34 4.40 -7.38 -11.32
N ASN A 35 5.03 -8.52 -11.09
CA ASN A 35 4.60 -9.80 -11.66
C ASN A 35 3.54 -10.48 -10.78
N THR A 36 3.52 -10.18 -9.48
CA THR A 36 2.61 -10.78 -8.50
C THR A 36 1.98 -9.71 -7.62
N LYS A 37 0.76 -10.00 -7.17
CA LYS A 37 0.02 -9.18 -6.20
C LYS A 37 0.84 -8.98 -4.93
N GLU A 38 1.48 -10.03 -4.43
CA GLU A 38 2.32 -9.99 -3.22
C GLU A 38 3.50 -9.02 -3.36
N SER A 39 4.19 -9.01 -4.50
CA SER A 39 5.28 -8.05 -4.74
C SER A 39 4.75 -6.62 -4.82
N ALA A 40 3.60 -6.42 -5.46
CA ALA A 40 2.94 -5.12 -5.55
C ALA A 40 2.53 -4.59 -4.17
N GLU A 41 2.00 -5.46 -3.30
CA GLU A 41 1.61 -5.14 -1.93
C GLU A 41 2.82 -4.83 -1.05
N ALA A 42 3.88 -5.64 -1.13
CA ALA A 42 5.11 -5.39 -0.38
C ALA A 42 5.75 -4.04 -0.77
N ALA A 43 5.86 -3.75 -2.07
CA ALA A 43 6.37 -2.47 -2.55
C ALA A 43 5.48 -1.31 -2.13
N ALA A 44 4.16 -1.52 -2.12
CA ALA A 44 3.21 -0.50 -1.70
C ALA A 44 3.35 -0.12 -0.22
N VAL A 45 3.47 -1.13 0.63
CA VAL A 45 3.71 -0.95 2.07
C VAL A 45 5.03 -0.24 2.30
N GLN A 46 6.10 -0.65 1.61
CA GLN A 46 7.41 0.01 1.73
C GLN A 46 7.38 1.47 1.27
N PHE A 47 6.68 1.77 0.17
CA PHE A 47 6.52 3.14 -0.31
C PHE A 47 5.78 3.99 0.73
N ALA A 48 4.66 3.50 1.25
CA ALA A 48 3.87 4.20 2.25
C ALA A 48 4.67 4.44 3.54
N ARG A 49 5.46 3.45 4.00
CA ARG A 49 6.37 3.60 5.14
C ARG A 49 7.40 4.71 4.92
N LYS A 50 8.10 4.67 3.78
CA LYS A 50 9.19 5.63 3.48
C LYS A 50 8.70 7.05 3.19
N ASN A 51 7.57 7.20 2.51
CA ASN A 51 7.12 8.50 2.00
C ASN A 51 6.00 9.12 2.85
N TRP A 52 5.18 8.29 3.48
CA TRP A 52 3.98 8.75 4.19
C TRP A 52 4.03 8.52 5.69
N ASP A 53 5.15 8.01 6.21
CA ASP A 53 5.27 7.62 7.61
C ASP A 53 4.16 6.62 8.03
N TYR A 54 3.73 5.79 7.08
CA TYR A 54 2.70 4.78 7.34
C TYR A 54 3.27 3.72 8.27
N SER A 55 2.81 3.70 9.51
CA SER A 55 3.11 2.62 10.46
C SER A 55 2.04 1.55 10.31
N ASP A 56 2.44 0.37 9.85
CA ASP A 56 1.50 -0.74 9.70
C ASP A 56 1.05 -1.22 11.10
N PRO A 57 -0.25 -1.21 11.41
CA PRO A 57 -0.74 -1.62 12.73
C PRO A 57 -0.54 -3.12 13.00
N GLN A 58 -0.11 -3.92 12.01
CA GLN A 58 0.09 -5.35 12.15
C GLN A 58 1.56 -5.76 12.41
N SER A 59 2.47 -4.80 12.55
CA SER A 59 3.84 -5.08 13.04
C SER A 59 3.94 -5.08 14.58
N ASP A 60 2.82 -4.98 15.30
CA ASP A 60 2.71 -5.11 16.76
C ASP A 60 1.91 -6.38 17.12
N THR A 61 2.39 -7.55 16.68
CA THR A 61 1.92 -8.90 17.06
C THR A 61 3.03 -9.86 16.59
N GLN A 62 3.82 -10.59 17.37
CA GLN A 62 3.88 -10.99 18.77
C GLN A 62 5.36 -11.35 19.05
N HIS A 63 5.86 -11.03 20.24
CA HIS A 63 7.07 -11.63 20.83
C HIS A 63 6.66 -12.53 22.00
#